data_AF-A0A848F296-F1
#
_entry.id   AF-A0A848F296-F1
#
_cell.length_a   1.000
_cell.length_b   1.000
_cell.length_c   1.000
_cell.angle_alpha   90.00
_cell.angle_beta   90.00
_cell.angle_gamma   90.00
#
_symmetry.space_group_name_H-M   'P 1'
#
loop_
_entity.id
_entity.type
_entity.pdbx_description
1 polymer ?
#
loop_
_entity_poly.entity_id
_entity_poly.type
_entity_poly.pdbx_seq_one_letter_code
_entity_poly.pdbx_strand_id
1 'polypeptide(L)'
;MVPHLITALNGPINELEQRILESMPAIERWFRLEWMEHTPPFYSSVDVRNAGFKLAPVDTNLFPGGWNNLTDEMLPLAVQAAMAAIEKICPEAKNLLLIPEKHTRNSFYLSNVQRLTQIFNQAGLNVRLGTLDETITKPTTLTLPDGGTLTLEPLLRTPRRLGLKDFDPCTILLNNDLSGGIPKILENLHEQYLLPPLHAGWAVRRKSNHFQSYEEVAKKFAKLLGMDPWLINPMYSQCGQVNFADGTGVDCVQSNAEALLAKVRRKYKEYGINEKPFVVVKADAGTYGMGIMTVRDPKDLEDLNRRTRNKMSVIKEGQEVSEVIIQEGVPTYERMNDAVAEPVVYMLDRYVVGGFYRVHAERGIDENLNAPGAAFVPLAFAEASHMPRPGEKPGASAPNRFYMYGVIGRLAMLAASYELEATDPDAEIYE
;
A
#
# COMPACT_ATOMS: atom_id res chain seq x y z
N MET A 1 7.22 20.21 -12.63
CA MET A 1 5.82 20.63 -12.41
C MET A 1 5.24 19.73 -11.34
N VAL A 2 4.51 20.27 -10.35
CA VAL A 2 4.06 19.54 -9.15
C VAL A 2 2.55 19.67 -9.02
N PRO A 3 1.80 18.64 -8.56
CA PRO A 3 0.36 18.75 -8.36
C PRO A 3 -0.04 19.87 -7.39
N HIS A 4 -1.16 20.50 -7.71
CA HIS A 4 -1.76 21.55 -6.90
C HIS A 4 -3.06 21.04 -6.28
N LEU A 5 -3.27 21.38 -5.00
CA LEU A 5 -4.53 21.12 -4.34
C LEU A 5 -5.53 22.19 -4.80
N ILE A 6 -6.55 21.80 -5.56
CA ILE A 6 -7.61 22.71 -6.02
C ILE A 6 -8.81 22.50 -5.13
N THR A 7 -8.79 23.14 -3.96
CA THR A 7 -9.94 23.17 -3.05
C THR A 7 -10.19 24.58 -2.53
N ALA A 8 -11.45 24.99 -2.50
CA ALA A 8 -11.88 26.23 -1.85
C ALA A 8 -11.92 26.09 -0.32
N LEU A 9 -11.76 24.87 0.20
CA LEU A 9 -11.73 24.58 1.64
C LEU A 9 -10.33 24.87 2.19
N ASN A 10 -10.12 26.09 2.67
CA ASN A 10 -8.94 26.47 3.48
C ASN A 10 -9.01 25.95 4.94
N GLY A 11 -9.71 24.83 5.17
CA GLY A 11 -10.19 24.40 6.49
C GLY A 11 -9.29 23.38 7.21
N PRO A 12 -9.82 22.23 7.67
CA PRO A 12 -9.14 21.32 8.60
C PRO A 12 -7.76 20.80 8.16
N ILE A 13 -7.48 20.69 6.86
CA ILE A 13 -6.17 20.23 6.40
C ILE A 13 -5.05 21.23 6.73
N ASN A 14 -5.34 22.53 6.70
CA ASN A 14 -4.34 23.55 7.00
C ASN A 14 -3.96 23.49 8.49
N GLU A 15 -4.95 23.24 9.35
CA GLU A 15 -4.74 23.03 10.78
C GLU A 15 -4.00 21.70 11.03
N LEU A 16 -4.36 20.63 10.32
CA LEU A 16 -3.65 19.35 10.40
C LEU A 16 -2.19 19.48 9.96
N GLU A 17 -1.93 20.14 8.84
CA GLU A 17 -0.60 20.43 8.31
C GLU A 17 0.20 21.22 9.34
N GLN A 18 -0.36 22.32 9.83
CA GLN A 18 0.29 23.16 10.83
C GLN A 18 0.64 22.36 12.09
N ARG A 19 -0.30 21.58 12.64
CA ARG A 19 -0.08 20.75 13.83
C ARG A 19 1.01 19.70 13.60
N ILE A 20 1.01 19.02 12.44
CA ILE A 20 2.04 18.05 12.07
C ILE A 20 3.42 18.71 12.00
N LEU A 21 3.52 19.89 11.36
CA LEU A 21 4.78 20.60 11.19
C LEU A 21 5.32 21.15 12.53
N GLU A 22 4.46 21.73 13.36
CA GLU A 22 4.83 22.25 14.68
C GLU A 22 5.24 21.13 15.66
N SER A 23 4.71 19.91 15.46
CA SER A 23 4.97 18.76 16.33
C SER A 23 6.04 17.81 15.79
N MET A 24 6.77 18.19 14.74
CA MET A 24 7.72 17.31 14.06
C MET A 24 8.72 16.60 15.01
N PRO A 25 9.41 17.26 15.96
CA PRO A 25 10.31 16.56 16.88
C PRO A 25 9.59 15.50 17.74
N ALA A 26 8.35 15.76 18.15
CA ALA A 26 7.55 14.83 18.93
C ALA A 26 7.09 13.63 18.09
N ILE A 27 6.67 13.88 16.84
CA ILE A 27 6.30 12.85 15.85
C ILE A 27 7.49 11.93 15.58
N GLU A 28 8.66 12.48 15.25
CA GLU A 28 9.84 11.66 14.96
C GLU A 28 10.32 10.88 16.18
N ARG A 29 10.19 11.45 17.39
CA ARG A 29 10.47 10.71 18.63
C ARG A 29 9.46 9.57 18.83
N TRP A 30 8.17 9.81 18.62
CA TRP A 30 7.14 8.79 18.78
C TRP A 30 7.36 7.62 17.82
N PHE A 31 7.60 7.89 16.52
CA PHE A 31 7.95 6.83 15.57
C PHE A 31 9.17 6.04 16.00
N ARG A 32 10.25 6.69 16.46
CA ARG A 32 11.45 5.97 16.95
C ARG A 32 11.13 5.00 18.08
N LEU A 33 10.21 5.34 18.98
CA LEU A 33 9.78 4.46 20.07
C LEU A 33 8.91 3.31 19.55
N GLU A 34 7.97 3.59 18.67
CA GLU A 34 7.15 2.55 18.02
C GLU A 34 8.03 1.54 17.27
N TRP A 35 9.09 1.99 16.57
CA TRP A 35 10.04 1.09 15.88
C TRP A 35 11.04 0.37 16.80
N MET A 36 11.08 0.70 18.09
CA MET A 36 11.79 -0.11 19.09
C MET A 36 10.94 -1.28 19.56
N GLU A 37 9.62 -1.14 19.53
CA GLU A 37 8.66 -2.16 19.98
C GLU A 37 8.20 -3.06 18.82
N HIS A 38 8.02 -2.48 17.64
CA HIS A 38 7.45 -3.15 16.48
C HIS A 38 8.44 -3.29 15.33
N THR A 39 8.37 -4.42 14.61
CA THR A 39 9.26 -4.65 13.46
C THR A 39 8.64 -4.10 12.18
N PRO A 40 9.28 -3.13 11.50
CA PRO A 40 8.76 -2.60 10.24
C PRO A 40 8.74 -3.70 9.16
N PRO A 41 7.72 -3.71 8.27
CA PRO A 41 7.77 -4.52 7.06
C PRO A 41 9.02 -4.21 6.24
N PHE A 42 9.56 -5.21 5.55
CA PHE A 42 10.77 -5.03 4.74
C PHE A 42 10.61 -3.91 3.70
N TYR A 43 9.44 -3.84 3.07
CA TYR A 43 9.05 -2.74 2.20
C TYR A 43 7.53 -2.58 2.15
N SER A 44 7.06 -1.40 1.73
CA SER A 44 5.64 -1.17 1.49
C SER A 44 5.42 0.02 0.57
N SER A 45 4.23 0.09 -0.03
CA SER A 45 3.69 1.32 -0.60
C SER A 45 2.33 1.64 -0.02
N VAL A 46 2.05 2.93 0.17
CA VAL A 46 0.78 3.41 0.71
C VAL A 46 0.18 4.45 -0.23
N ASP A 47 -1.03 4.17 -0.72
CA ASP A 47 -1.81 5.12 -1.51
C ASP A 47 -2.52 6.07 -0.51
N VAL A 48 -2.32 7.37 -0.66
CA VAL A 48 -2.84 8.40 0.24
C VAL A 48 -3.79 9.30 -0.53
N ARG A 49 -4.90 9.71 0.10
CA ARG A 49 -5.80 10.72 -0.46
C ARG A 49 -5.86 11.97 0.38
N ASN A 50 -5.76 13.11 -0.30
CA ASN A 50 -5.91 14.43 0.27
C ASN A 50 -7.25 15.05 -0.19
N ALA A 51 -8.20 15.09 0.73
CA ALA A 51 -9.54 15.65 0.53
C ALA A 51 -9.64 17.13 0.93
N GLY A 52 -8.55 17.78 1.36
CA GLY A 52 -8.59 19.16 1.90
C GLY A 52 -9.28 19.31 3.26
N PHE A 53 -10.03 18.31 3.72
CA PHE A 53 -10.56 18.22 5.09
C PHE A 53 -10.14 16.93 5.80
N LYS A 54 -9.50 16.01 5.08
CA LYS A 54 -9.05 14.70 5.56
C LYS A 54 -7.84 14.25 4.74
N LEU A 55 -6.86 13.65 5.42
CA LEU A 55 -5.67 13.08 4.80
C LEU A 55 -5.47 11.66 5.30
N ALA A 56 -5.80 10.68 4.48
CA ALA A 56 -5.88 9.30 4.93
C ALA A 56 -5.26 8.32 3.92
N PRO A 57 -4.71 7.20 4.42
CA PRO A 57 -4.32 6.10 3.56
C PRO A 57 -5.58 5.36 3.09
N VAL A 58 -5.57 4.92 1.83
CA VAL A 58 -6.68 4.20 1.20
C VAL A 58 -6.31 2.79 0.73
N ASP A 59 -5.01 2.51 0.64
CA ASP A 59 -4.44 1.18 0.36
C ASP A 59 -3.03 1.07 0.95
N THR A 60 -2.71 -0.10 1.53
CA THR A 60 -1.37 -0.44 2.02
C THR A 60 -0.93 -1.76 1.40
N ASN A 61 0.07 -1.70 0.54
CA ASN A 61 0.59 -2.84 -0.20
C ASN A 61 1.97 -3.26 0.33
N LEU A 62 2.06 -4.51 0.80
CA LEU A 62 3.31 -5.13 1.26
C LEU A 62 4.10 -5.80 0.13
N PHE A 63 3.61 -5.73 -1.11
CA PHE A 63 4.26 -6.22 -2.32
C PHE A 63 4.28 -5.10 -3.39
N PRO A 64 4.90 -3.94 -3.09
CA PRO A 64 4.89 -2.80 -4.00
C PRO A 64 5.49 -3.15 -5.37
N GLY A 65 4.72 -2.91 -6.44
CA GLY A 65 5.05 -3.29 -7.81
C GLY A 65 5.35 -2.13 -8.75
N GLY A 66 5.68 -0.94 -8.22
CA GLY A 66 5.92 0.28 -8.98
C GLY A 66 7.24 0.98 -8.65
N TRP A 67 8.28 0.23 -8.26
CA TRP A 67 9.60 0.80 -7.92
C TRP A 67 10.21 1.58 -9.09
N ASN A 68 9.93 1.19 -10.34
CA ASN A 68 10.36 1.87 -11.54
C ASN A 68 9.79 3.29 -11.72
N ASN A 69 8.78 3.66 -10.94
CA ASN A 69 8.20 5.01 -10.96
C ASN A 69 8.93 5.97 -10.00
N LEU A 70 9.84 5.46 -9.17
CA LEU A 70 10.76 6.30 -8.39
C LEU A 70 11.84 6.87 -9.32
N THR A 71 12.22 8.12 -9.10
CA THR A 71 13.26 8.76 -9.92
C THR A 71 14.64 8.32 -9.48
N ASP A 72 15.64 8.56 -10.33
CA ASP A 72 17.02 8.18 -10.04
C ASP A 72 17.57 8.92 -8.81
N GLU A 73 17.10 10.14 -8.54
CA GLU A 73 17.46 10.92 -7.34
C GLU A 73 16.93 10.31 -6.03
N MET A 74 15.89 9.45 -6.10
CA MET A 74 15.34 8.76 -4.93
C MET A 74 16.11 7.48 -4.58
N LEU A 75 16.86 6.92 -5.54
CA LEU A 75 17.50 5.62 -5.37
C LEU A 75 18.58 5.58 -4.30
N PRO A 76 19.45 6.59 -4.11
CA PRO A 76 20.47 6.53 -3.07
C PRO A 76 19.86 6.30 -1.68
N LEU A 77 18.71 6.92 -1.39
CA LEU A 77 17.98 6.72 -0.14
C LEU A 77 17.36 5.33 -0.06
N ALA A 78 16.79 4.82 -1.16
CA ALA A 78 16.27 3.45 -1.22
C ALA A 78 17.37 2.39 -1.01
N VAL A 79 18.56 2.60 -1.59
CA VAL A 79 19.73 1.72 -1.40
C VAL A 79 20.20 1.76 0.05
N GLN A 80 20.32 2.95 0.66
CA GLN A 80 20.72 3.06 2.06
C GLN A 80 19.70 2.41 3.01
N ALA A 81 18.40 2.59 2.75
CA ALA A 81 17.35 1.93 3.51
C ALA A 81 17.43 0.40 3.34
N ALA A 82 17.70 -0.10 2.13
CA ALA A 82 17.89 -1.52 1.86
C ALA A 82 19.07 -2.10 2.65
N MET A 83 20.21 -1.39 2.71
CA MET A 83 21.35 -1.80 3.52
C MET A 83 20.97 -1.92 5.00
N ALA A 84 20.31 -0.89 5.56
CA ALA A 84 19.87 -0.90 6.96
C ALA A 84 18.88 -2.05 7.26
N ALA A 85 17.97 -2.34 6.34
CA ALA A 85 17.02 -3.45 6.47
C ALA A 85 17.73 -4.80 6.50
N ILE A 86 18.69 -5.00 5.59
CA ILE A 86 19.45 -6.26 5.46
C ILE A 86 20.40 -6.46 6.65
N GLU A 87 21.05 -5.40 7.14
CA GLU A 87 21.88 -5.46 8.35
C GLU A 87 21.09 -5.94 9.58
N LYS A 88 19.82 -5.56 9.70
CA LYS A 88 18.95 -6.01 10.79
C LYS A 88 18.51 -7.46 10.64
N ILE A 89 18.19 -7.89 9.41
CA ILE A 89 17.58 -9.21 9.15
C ILE A 89 18.63 -10.30 8.99
N CYS A 90 19.62 -10.09 8.12
CA CYS A 90 20.66 -11.05 7.84
C CYS A 90 21.96 -10.32 7.45
N PRO A 91 22.77 -9.89 8.44
CA PRO A 91 24.00 -9.12 8.19
C PRO A 91 25.04 -9.86 7.32
N GLU A 92 25.01 -11.20 7.32
CA GLU A 92 25.91 -12.03 6.51
C GLU A 92 25.34 -12.37 5.13
N ALA A 93 24.16 -11.84 4.76
CA ALA A 93 23.53 -12.13 3.49
C ALA A 93 24.42 -11.67 2.33
N LYS A 94 24.84 -12.64 1.51
CA LYS A 94 25.53 -12.38 0.23
C LYS A 94 24.58 -12.48 -0.95
N ASN A 95 23.55 -13.31 -0.82
CA ASN A 95 22.67 -13.73 -1.90
C ASN A 95 21.21 -13.41 -1.50
N LEU A 96 20.47 -12.78 -2.41
CA LEU A 96 19.04 -12.53 -2.28
C LEU A 96 18.29 -13.19 -3.45
N LEU A 97 17.32 -14.03 -3.13
CA LEU A 97 16.40 -14.59 -4.12
C LEU A 97 15.16 -13.71 -4.20
N LEU A 98 14.95 -13.07 -5.34
CA LEU A 98 13.74 -12.29 -5.60
C LEU A 98 12.73 -13.15 -6.38
N ILE A 99 11.53 -13.31 -5.85
CA ILE A 99 10.42 -14.04 -6.48
C ILE A 99 9.38 -13.02 -6.97
N PRO A 100 9.31 -12.72 -8.27
CA PRO A 100 8.32 -11.81 -8.83
C PRO A 100 6.95 -12.47 -9.03
N GLU A 101 5.95 -11.65 -9.38
CA GLU A 101 4.68 -12.11 -9.95
C GLU A 101 4.91 -12.96 -11.21
N LYS A 102 3.94 -13.82 -11.52
CA LYS A 102 3.96 -14.66 -12.73
C LYS A 102 3.83 -13.87 -14.04
N HIS A 103 3.64 -12.55 -13.97
CA HIS A 103 3.41 -11.67 -15.12
C HIS A 103 4.69 -11.42 -15.93
N THR A 104 4.99 -12.29 -16.90
CA THR A 104 6.18 -12.16 -17.76
C THR A 104 6.00 -11.25 -18.97
N ARG A 105 4.79 -10.71 -19.21
CA ARG A 105 4.47 -9.87 -20.39
C ARG A 105 4.19 -8.40 -20.08
N ASN A 106 4.01 -8.05 -18.81
CA ASN A 106 3.76 -6.67 -18.43
C ASN A 106 5.10 -5.92 -18.33
N SER A 107 5.42 -5.13 -19.36
CA SER A 107 6.67 -4.39 -19.46
C SER A 107 6.92 -3.47 -18.26
N PHE A 108 5.89 -2.80 -17.74
CA PHE A 108 6.03 -1.92 -16.57
C PHE A 108 6.40 -2.72 -15.31
N TYR A 109 5.78 -3.88 -15.12
CA TYR A 109 6.11 -4.75 -14.00
C TYR A 109 7.53 -5.34 -14.12
N LEU A 110 7.99 -5.66 -15.33
CA LEU A 110 9.37 -6.08 -15.55
C LEU A 110 10.37 -4.95 -15.24
N SER A 111 10.06 -3.70 -15.62
CA SER A 111 10.86 -2.54 -15.21
C SER A 111 10.88 -2.36 -13.69
N ASN A 112 9.78 -2.65 -12.99
CA ASN A 112 9.76 -2.69 -11.52
C ASN A 112 10.73 -3.74 -10.96
N VAL A 113 10.72 -4.97 -11.48
CA VAL A 113 11.63 -6.05 -11.03
C VAL A 113 13.08 -5.68 -11.33
N GLN A 114 13.36 -5.06 -12.48
CA GLN A 114 14.69 -4.54 -12.81
C GLN A 114 15.13 -3.48 -11.81
N ARG A 115 14.25 -2.54 -11.44
CA ARG A 115 14.57 -1.50 -10.46
C ARG A 115 14.84 -2.07 -9.07
N LEU A 116 14.05 -3.04 -8.60
CA LEU A 116 14.33 -3.77 -7.36
C LEU A 116 15.69 -4.46 -7.39
N THR A 117 15.99 -5.17 -8.49
CA THR A 117 17.28 -5.83 -8.70
C THR A 117 18.44 -4.83 -8.63
N GLN A 118 18.29 -3.64 -9.24
CA GLN A 118 19.30 -2.58 -9.18
C GLN A 118 19.51 -2.07 -7.74
N ILE A 119 18.43 -1.80 -7.00
CA ILE A 119 18.50 -1.31 -5.61
C ILE A 119 19.26 -2.30 -4.72
N PHE A 120 18.87 -3.58 -4.75
CA PHE A 120 19.50 -4.58 -3.88
C PHE A 120 20.92 -4.97 -4.31
N ASN A 121 21.23 -4.95 -5.60
CA ASN A 121 22.62 -5.09 -6.05
C ASN A 121 23.50 -3.92 -5.57
N GLN A 122 23.00 -2.69 -5.62
CA GLN A 122 23.71 -1.52 -5.08
C GLN A 122 23.85 -1.56 -3.55
N ALA A 123 22.92 -2.22 -2.86
CA ALA A 123 23.02 -2.51 -1.43
C ALA A 123 24.02 -3.64 -1.08
N GLY A 124 24.74 -4.18 -2.08
CA GLY A 124 25.81 -5.17 -1.88
C GLY A 124 25.37 -6.63 -1.94
N LEU A 125 24.14 -6.93 -2.38
CA LEU A 125 23.62 -8.30 -2.51
C LEU A 125 23.80 -8.82 -3.93
N ASN A 126 24.05 -10.12 -4.07
CA ASN A 126 23.93 -10.82 -5.34
C ASN A 126 22.46 -11.26 -5.53
N VAL A 127 21.73 -10.55 -6.38
CA VAL A 127 20.29 -10.79 -6.62
C VAL A 127 20.09 -11.70 -7.81
N ARG A 128 19.32 -12.79 -7.62
CA ARG A 128 18.84 -13.65 -8.73
C ARG A 128 17.32 -13.85 -8.64
N LEU A 129 16.70 -14.12 -9.78
CA LEU A 129 15.24 -14.19 -9.90
C LEU A 129 14.77 -15.64 -10.00
N GLY A 130 13.94 -16.06 -9.05
CA GLY A 130 13.28 -17.37 -9.06
C GLY A 130 11.82 -17.24 -9.47
N THR A 131 11.31 -18.14 -10.31
CA THR A 131 9.91 -18.09 -10.76
C THR A 131 9.04 -19.18 -10.14
N LEU A 132 7.80 -18.80 -9.79
CA LEU A 132 6.72 -19.72 -9.40
C LEU A 132 5.92 -20.24 -10.62
N ASP A 133 6.31 -19.84 -11.84
CA ASP A 133 5.76 -20.38 -13.08
C ASP A 133 6.44 -21.71 -13.42
N GLU A 134 5.74 -22.82 -13.19
CA GLU A 134 6.23 -24.18 -13.43
C GLU A 134 6.50 -24.48 -14.92
N THR A 135 5.99 -23.64 -15.84
CA THR A 135 6.28 -23.80 -17.27
C THR A 135 7.70 -23.39 -17.64
N ILE A 136 8.36 -22.59 -16.80
CA ILE A 136 9.76 -22.17 -16.96
C ILE A 136 10.67 -23.22 -16.30
N THR A 137 11.12 -24.20 -17.10
CA THR A 137 11.96 -25.31 -16.62
C THR A 137 13.47 -25.11 -16.81
N LYS A 138 13.86 -23.98 -17.40
CA LYS A 138 15.26 -23.58 -17.62
C LYS A 138 15.41 -22.06 -17.52
N PRO A 139 16.62 -21.53 -17.24
CA PRO A 139 16.87 -20.10 -17.26
C PRO A 139 16.31 -19.45 -18.54
N THR A 140 15.44 -18.47 -18.35
CA THR A 140 14.70 -17.82 -19.43
C THR A 140 14.93 -16.32 -19.36
N THR A 141 15.54 -15.78 -20.40
CA THR A 141 15.84 -14.35 -20.52
C THR A 141 14.61 -13.60 -21.05
N LEU A 142 14.24 -12.53 -20.34
CA LEU A 142 13.21 -11.58 -20.73
C LEU A 142 13.89 -10.28 -21.17
N THR A 143 13.51 -9.77 -22.34
CA THR A 143 13.98 -8.48 -22.85
C THR A 143 13.09 -7.36 -22.31
N LEU A 144 13.72 -6.28 -21.87
CA LEU A 144 13.05 -5.11 -21.32
C LEU A 144 12.91 -4.00 -22.37
N PRO A 145 11.95 -3.06 -22.21
CA PRO A 145 11.76 -1.95 -23.16
C PRO A 145 12.97 -1.02 -23.30
N ASP A 146 13.81 -0.91 -22.27
CA ASP A 146 15.03 -0.11 -22.25
C ASP A 146 16.24 -0.81 -22.91
N GLY A 147 16.04 -2.02 -23.45
CA GLY A 147 17.09 -2.86 -24.02
C GLY A 147 17.83 -3.72 -22.98
N GLY A 148 17.53 -3.57 -21.69
CA GLY A 148 18.04 -4.43 -20.64
C GLY A 148 17.45 -5.85 -20.68
N THR A 149 17.93 -6.71 -19.79
CA THR A 149 17.41 -8.08 -19.68
C THR A 149 17.25 -8.50 -18.23
N LEU A 150 16.29 -9.39 -17.97
CA LEU A 150 16.14 -10.14 -16.72
C LEU A 150 16.22 -11.63 -17.03
N THR A 151 16.78 -12.44 -16.13
CA THR A 151 16.78 -13.89 -16.28
C THR A 151 15.96 -14.50 -15.17
N LEU A 152 14.85 -15.16 -15.53
CA LEU A 152 14.04 -15.94 -14.62
C LEU A 152 14.54 -17.37 -14.59
N GLU A 153 14.63 -17.94 -13.39
CA GLU A 153 15.18 -19.28 -13.20
C GLU A 153 14.21 -20.18 -12.42
N PRO A 154 14.15 -21.47 -12.75
CA PRO A 154 13.33 -22.42 -12.01
C PRO A 154 13.82 -22.52 -10.56
N LEU A 155 12.88 -22.44 -9.63
CA LEU A 155 13.16 -22.62 -8.20
C LEU A 155 13.57 -24.08 -7.92
N LEU A 156 14.60 -24.25 -7.10
CA LEU A 156 15.07 -25.54 -6.62
C LEU A 156 14.82 -25.64 -5.12
N ARG A 157 13.94 -26.57 -4.73
CA ARG A 157 13.61 -26.81 -3.33
C ARG A 157 14.38 -28.03 -2.80
N THR A 158 15.14 -27.81 -1.74
CA THR A 158 15.63 -28.88 -0.85
C THR A 158 14.67 -29.01 0.34
N PRO A 159 14.79 -30.04 1.20
CA PRO A 159 13.87 -30.20 2.33
C PRO A 159 13.74 -28.94 3.20
N ARG A 160 14.84 -28.21 3.43
CA ARG A 160 14.89 -27.07 4.37
C ARG A 160 15.07 -25.69 3.72
N ARG A 161 15.51 -25.65 2.46
CA ARG A 161 15.93 -24.42 1.78
C ARG A 161 15.42 -24.34 0.34
N LEU A 162 15.15 -23.12 -0.11
CA LEU A 162 14.80 -22.76 -1.47
C LEU A 162 15.94 -21.96 -2.10
N GLY A 163 16.35 -22.33 -3.31
CA GLY A 163 17.41 -21.64 -4.03
C GLY A 163 17.25 -21.79 -5.53
N LEU A 164 18.34 -21.52 -6.25
CA LEU A 164 18.47 -21.77 -7.68
C LEU A 164 19.67 -22.68 -7.92
N LYS A 165 19.93 -23.00 -9.18
CA LYS A 165 21.14 -23.74 -9.54
C LYS A 165 22.39 -22.98 -9.09
N ASP A 166 23.20 -23.63 -8.26
CA ASP A 166 24.44 -23.11 -7.68
C ASP A 166 24.25 -21.78 -6.92
N PHE A 167 23.08 -21.58 -6.31
CA PHE A 167 22.74 -20.36 -5.57
C PHE A 167 21.86 -20.65 -4.37
N ASP A 168 22.44 -20.43 -3.19
CA ASP A 168 21.79 -20.59 -1.90
C ASP A 168 21.65 -19.21 -1.23
N PRO A 169 20.42 -18.64 -1.18
CA PRO A 169 20.16 -17.35 -0.56
C PRO A 169 19.92 -17.49 0.95
N CYS A 170 20.30 -16.48 1.73
CA CYS A 170 19.85 -16.38 3.13
C CYS A 170 18.46 -15.74 3.23
N THR A 171 18.13 -14.90 2.25
CA THR A 171 16.92 -14.08 2.21
C THR A 171 16.17 -14.28 0.90
N ILE A 172 14.87 -14.47 1.01
CA ILE A 172 13.93 -14.61 -0.09
C ILE A 172 12.98 -13.42 -0.03
N LEU A 173 13.04 -12.56 -1.05
CA LEU A 173 12.14 -11.42 -1.19
C LEU A 173 10.98 -11.80 -2.12
N LEU A 174 9.76 -11.74 -1.61
CA LEU A 174 8.55 -11.88 -2.40
C LEU A 174 8.14 -10.52 -2.94
N ASN A 175 8.18 -10.36 -4.27
CA ASN A 175 7.43 -9.32 -4.98
C ASN A 175 6.20 -9.92 -5.69
N ASN A 176 5.71 -11.03 -5.14
CA ASN A 176 4.50 -11.74 -5.50
C ASN A 176 3.57 -11.76 -4.28
N ASP A 177 2.36 -11.27 -4.43
CA ASP A 177 1.42 -11.05 -3.33
C ASP A 177 0.70 -12.31 -2.83
N LEU A 178 0.97 -13.46 -3.46
CA LEU A 178 0.41 -14.77 -3.16
C LEU A 178 -1.13 -14.79 -3.18
N SER A 179 -1.75 -13.88 -3.92
CA SER A 179 -3.21 -13.84 -4.09
C SER A 179 -3.76 -15.17 -4.58
N GLY A 180 -3.08 -15.86 -5.51
CA GLY A 180 -3.48 -17.19 -5.99
C GLY A 180 -3.37 -18.34 -4.97
N GLY A 181 -3.00 -18.06 -3.71
CA GLY A 181 -2.72 -19.06 -2.68
C GLY A 181 -1.21 -19.20 -2.39
N ILE A 182 -0.88 -19.72 -1.21
CA ILE A 182 0.51 -19.98 -0.81
C ILE A 182 1.00 -21.25 -1.51
N PRO A 183 2.04 -21.19 -2.35
CA PRO A 183 2.60 -22.38 -2.97
C PRO A 183 3.37 -23.23 -1.96
N LYS A 184 3.18 -24.55 -2.00
CA LYS A 184 3.87 -25.52 -1.12
C LYS A 184 5.39 -25.37 -1.11
N ILE A 185 5.99 -24.92 -2.22
CA ILE A 185 7.43 -24.71 -2.32
C ILE A 185 7.96 -23.61 -1.38
N LEU A 186 7.08 -22.71 -0.91
CA LEU A 186 7.43 -21.64 0.03
C LEU A 186 7.15 -22.02 1.49
N GLU A 187 6.38 -23.06 1.75
CA GLU A 187 6.05 -23.49 3.11
C GLU A 187 7.27 -24.09 3.83
N ASN A 188 7.26 -24.03 5.16
CA ASN A 188 8.23 -24.68 6.04
C ASN A 188 9.70 -24.32 5.70
N LEU A 189 9.97 -23.04 5.42
CA LEU A 189 11.31 -22.48 5.25
C LEU A 189 11.79 -21.90 6.57
N HIS A 190 12.44 -22.71 7.41
CA HIS A 190 12.89 -22.28 8.75
C HIS A 190 14.33 -21.75 8.76
N GLU A 191 15.10 -21.92 7.68
CA GLU A 191 16.51 -21.55 7.61
C GLU A 191 16.78 -20.31 6.74
N GLN A 192 15.72 -19.70 6.20
CA GLN A 192 15.79 -18.58 5.29
C GLN A 192 14.72 -17.57 5.67
N TYR A 193 15.05 -16.29 5.59
CA TYR A 193 14.09 -15.23 5.83
C TYR A 193 13.22 -15.04 4.60
N LEU A 194 11.91 -15.20 4.76
CA LEU A 194 10.93 -14.94 3.71
C LEU A 194 10.26 -13.61 4.00
N LEU A 195 10.46 -12.64 3.10
CA LEU A 195 10.12 -11.23 3.31
C LEU A 195 9.18 -10.73 2.21
N PRO A 196 8.01 -10.15 2.54
CA PRO A 196 7.30 -10.26 3.82
C PRO A 196 6.97 -11.73 4.17
N PRO A 197 6.67 -12.06 5.44
CA PRO A 197 6.31 -13.44 5.83
C PRO A 197 5.02 -13.91 5.14
N LEU A 198 4.79 -15.22 5.06
CA LEU A 198 3.72 -15.80 4.24
C LEU A 198 2.31 -15.33 4.65
N HIS A 199 2.07 -15.08 5.93
CA HIS A 199 0.79 -14.57 6.42
C HIS A 199 0.51 -13.11 6.01
N ALA A 200 1.51 -12.40 5.51
CA ALA A 200 1.33 -11.10 4.85
C ALA A 200 0.70 -11.22 3.45
N GLY A 201 0.73 -12.42 2.85
CA GLY A 201 0.17 -12.68 1.53
C GLY A 201 -1.36 -12.71 1.52
N TRP A 202 -1.97 -12.38 0.38
CA TRP A 202 -3.43 -12.23 0.28
C TRP A 202 -4.23 -13.52 0.35
N ALA A 203 -3.56 -14.68 0.26
CA ALA A 203 -4.19 -15.96 0.54
C ALA A 203 -4.87 -15.99 1.93
N VAL A 204 -4.28 -15.32 2.92
CA VAL A 204 -4.77 -15.33 4.31
C VAL A 204 -4.94 -13.94 4.90
N ARG A 205 -4.15 -12.94 4.46
CA ARG A 205 -4.27 -11.56 4.92
C ARG A 205 -5.66 -10.99 4.61
N ARG A 206 -6.17 -10.16 5.54
CA ARG A 206 -7.46 -9.46 5.43
C ARG A 206 -7.28 -7.96 5.67
N LYS A 207 -7.90 -7.12 4.84
CA LYS A 207 -7.82 -5.66 4.95
C LYS A 207 -8.51 -5.17 6.23
N SER A 208 -9.57 -5.83 6.67
CA SER A 208 -10.27 -5.57 7.93
C SER A 208 -9.29 -5.54 9.13
N ASN A 209 -8.40 -6.52 9.24
CA ASN A 209 -7.36 -6.55 10.28
C ASN A 209 -6.42 -5.35 10.17
N HIS A 210 -5.98 -5.01 8.95
CA HIS A 210 -5.17 -3.81 8.71
C HIS A 210 -5.86 -2.53 9.19
N PHE A 211 -7.15 -2.36 8.85
CA PHE A 211 -7.92 -1.17 9.23
C PHE A 211 -8.18 -1.10 10.74
N GLN A 212 -8.31 -2.25 11.41
CA GLN A 212 -8.35 -2.30 12.87
C GLN A 212 -7.04 -1.79 13.48
N SER A 213 -5.89 -2.34 13.05
CA SER A 213 -4.58 -1.88 13.51
C SER A 213 -4.34 -0.39 13.20
N TYR A 214 -4.77 0.07 12.03
CA TYR A 214 -4.63 1.47 11.65
C TYR A 214 -5.51 2.40 12.50
N GLU A 215 -6.71 1.99 12.86
CA GLU A 215 -7.55 2.76 13.78
C GLU A 215 -6.89 2.95 15.15
N GLU A 216 -6.23 1.91 15.68
CA GLU A 216 -5.49 1.98 16.94
C GLU A 216 -4.29 2.93 16.86
N VAL A 217 -3.46 2.76 15.82
CA VAL A 217 -2.30 3.62 15.54
C VAL A 217 -2.75 5.08 15.36
N ALA A 218 -3.79 5.32 14.57
CA ALA A 218 -4.33 6.66 14.35
C ALA A 218 -4.86 7.30 15.64
N LYS A 219 -5.52 6.54 16.53
CA LYS A 219 -5.96 7.04 17.85
C LYS A 219 -4.77 7.42 18.74
N LYS A 220 -3.73 6.58 18.82
CA LYS A 220 -2.50 6.87 19.57
C LYS A 220 -1.83 8.15 19.06
N PHE A 221 -1.68 8.26 17.74
CA PHE A 221 -1.08 9.42 17.09
C PHE A 221 -1.92 10.70 17.25
N ALA A 222 -3.24 10.61 17.10
CA ALA A 222 -4.14 11.74 17.27
C ALA A 222 -4.13 12.26 18.72
N LYS A 223 -4.00 11.37 19.71
CA LYS A 223 -3.81 11.74 21.12
C LYS A 223 -2.50 12.50 21.34
N LEU A 224 -1.41 12.09 20.69
CA LEU A 224 -0.13 12.80 20.76
C LEU A 224 -0.24 14.25 20.27
N LEU A 225 -1.00 14.47 19.19
CA LEU A 225 -1.16 15.79 18.56
C LEU A 225 -2.36 16.61 19.08
N GLY A 226 -3.19 16.02 19.96
CA GLY A 226 -4.41 16.65 20.44
C GLY A 226 -5.40 16.98 19.31
N MET A 227 -5.57 16.06 18.36
CA MET A 227 -6.45 16.22 17.19
C MET A 227 -7.52 15.12 17.12
N ASP A 228 -8.54 15.30 16.28
CA ASP A 228 -9.52 14.25 16.00
C ASP A 228 -8.89 13.17 15.10
N PRO A 229 -8.87 11.87 15.50
CA PRO A 229 -8.37 10.79 14.66
C PRO A 229 -9.11 10.64 13.33
N TRP A 230 -10.36 11.10 13.22
CA TRP A 230 -11.11 11.06 11.96
C TRP A 230 -10.43 11.82 10.81
N LEU A 231 -9.61 12.83 11.11
CA LEU A 231 -8.86 13.59 10.10
C LEU A 231 -7.83 12.74 9.34
N ILE A 232 -7.42 11.61 9.91
CA ILE A 232 -6.42 10.71 9.32
C ILE A 232 -6.89 9.26 9.18
N ASN A 233 -8.08 8.93 9.70
CA ASN A 233 -8.62 7.58 9.70
C ASN A 233 -10.01 7.50 9.02
N PRO A 234 -10.15 6.85 7.86
CA PRO A 234 -11.45 6.52 7.29
C PRO A 234 -12.19 5.53 8.19
N MET A 235 -13.45 5.82 8.51
CA MET A 235 -14.29 4.84 9.20
C MET A 235 -14.54 3.63 8.29
N TYR A 236 -14.70 2.43 8.86
CA TYR A 236 -15.02 1.24 8.09
C TYR A 236 -15.97 0.29 8.85
N SER A 237 -16.45 -0.71 8.13
CA SER A 237 -17.23 -1.84 8.62
C SER A 237 -16.97 -3.05 7.70
N GLN A 238 -17.40 -4.23 8.11
CA GLN A 238 -17.16 -5.48 7.37
C GLN A 238 -18.43 -6.32 7.25
N CYS A 239 -18.51 -7.09 6.17
CA CYS A 239 -19.50 -8.14 5.96
C CYS A 239 -18.79 -9.40 5.46
N GLY A 240 -19.01 -10.52 6.14
CA GLY A 240 -18.62 -11.84 5.65
C GLY A 240 -19.77 -12.53 4.92
N GLN A 241 -19.46 -13.67 4.29
CA GLN A 241 -20.42 -14.53 3.60
C GLN A 241 -21.21 -13.81 2.50
N VAL A 242 -20.55 -12.93 1.75
CA VAL A 242 -21.15 -12.18 0.65
C VAL A 242 -20.90 -12.90 -0.67
N ASN A 243 -21.93 -13.04 -1.49
CA ASN A 243 -21.81 -13.47 -2.88
C ASN A 243 -22.65 -12.56 -3.79
N PHE A 244 -21.97 -11.70 -4.55
CA PHE A 244 -22.64 -10.76 -5.47
C PHE A 244 -23.24 -11.44 -6.71
N ALA A 245 -22.87 -12.69 -7.02
CA ALA A 245 -23.41 -13.41 -8.17
C ALA A 245 -24.85 -13.87 -7.91
N ASP A 246 -25.12 -14.43 -6.74
CA ASP A 246 -26.44 -14.92 -6.32
C ASP A 246 -27.21 -13.96 -5.39
N GLY A 247 -26.55 -12.91 -4.89
CA GLY A 247 -27.15 -11.87 -4.04
C GLY A 247 -27.07 -12.15 -2.53
N THR A 248 -26.45 -13.25 -2.12
CA THR A 248 -26.28 -13.60 -0.70
C THR A 248 -25.44 -12.55 0.03
N GLY A 249 -25.89 -12.12 1.22
CA GLY A 249 -25.18 -11.17 2.08
C GLY A 249 -25.19 -9.71 1.61
N VAL A 250 -25.88 -9.36 0.51
CA VAL A 250 -26.00 -7.98 0.02
C VAL A 250 -26.76 -7.08 1.00
N ASP A 251 -27.70 -7.63 1.76
CA ASP A 251 -28.44 -6.98 2.84
C ASP A 251 -27.52 -6.52 3.99
N CYS A 252 -26.49 -7.31 4.33
CA CYS A 252 -25.44 -6.91 5.27
C CYS A 252 -24.70 -5.69 4.73
N VAL A 253 -24.31 -5.71 3.46
CA VAL A 253 -23.55 -4.62 2.82
C VAL A 253 -24.38 -3.34 2.81
N GLN A 254 -25.67 -3.44 2.47
CA GLN A 254 -26.61 -2.32 2.46
C GLN A 254 -26.76 -1.68 3.84
N SER A 255 -27.03 -2.51 4.86
CA SER A 255 -27.23 -2.03 6.24
C SER A 255 -25.98 -1.35 6.79
N ASN A 256 -24.80 -1.93 6.55
CA ASN A 256 -23.53 -1.33 6.97
C ASN A 256 -23.18 -0.06 6.19
N ALA A 257 -23.47 -0.01 4.89
CA ALA A 257 -23.30 1.20 4.08
C ALA A 257 -24.18 2.34 4.58
N GLU A 258 -25.45 2.08 4.91
CA GLU A 258 -26.36 3.07 5.48
C GLU A 258 -25.85 3.61 6.82
N ALA A 259 -25.49 2.71 7.74
CA ALA A 259 -24.97 3.07 9.05
C ALA A 259 -23.68 3.90 8.94
N LEU A 260 -22.78 3.53 8.03
CA LEU A 260 -21.52 4.23 7.82
C LEU A 260 -21.75 5.62 7.20
N LEU A 261 -22.60 5.73 6.16
CA LEU A 261 -22.97 7.02 5.58
C LEU A 261 -23.58 7.96 6.61
N ALA A 262 -24.41 7.45 7.53
CA ALA A 262 -24.96 8.25 8.63
C ALA A 262 -23.87 8.79 9.57
N LYS A 263 -22.86 7.98 9.92
CA LYS A 263 -21.71 8.42 10.72
C LYS A 263 -20.89 9.50 10.00
N VAL A 264 -20.60 9.30 8.71
CA VAL A 264 -19.84 10.26 7.90
C VAL A 264 -20.60 11.58 7.75
N ARG A 265 -21.93 11.56 7.54
CA ARG A 265 -22.76 12.78 7.52
C ARG A 265 -22.65 13.60 8.80
N ARG A 266 -22.55 12.95 9.97
CA ARG A 266 -22.36 13.65 11.25
C ARG A 266 -21.01 14.36 11.30
N LYS A 267 -19.93 13.70 10.85
CA LYS A 267 -18.60 14.33 10.77
C LYS A 267 -18.56 15.47 9.76
N TYR A 268 -19.20 15.30 8.61
CA TYR A 268 -19.29 16.37 7.62
C TYR A 268 -20.02 17.59 8.19
N LYS A 269 -21.11 17.38 8.93
CA LYS A 269 -21.82 18.46 9.62
C LYS A 269 -20.96 19.12 10.72
N GLU A 270 -20.22 18.34 11.50
CA GLU A 270 -19.30 18.83 12.54
C GLU A 270 -18.24 19.78 11.97
N TYR A 271 -17.69 19.45 10.80
CA TYR A 271 -16.65 20.24 10.13
C TYR A 271 -17.18 21.23 9.08
N GLY A 272 -18.50 21.38 8.92
CA GLY A 272 -19.10 22.28 7.93
C GLY A 272 -18.85 21.88 6.48
N ILE A 273 -18.63 20.60 6.21
CA ILE A 273 -18.39 20.03 4.87
C ILE A 273 -19.73 19.83 4.16
N ASN A 274 -19.91 20.53 3.03
CA ASN A 274 -21.14 20.50 2.24
C ASN A 274 -21.14 19.43 1.14
N GLU A 275 -20.14 18.55 1.13
CA GLU A 275 -20.00 17.49 0.13
C GLU A 275 -20.95 16.31 0.41
N LYS A 276 -21.29 15.56 -0.64
CA LYS A 276 -22.09 14.33 -0.49
C LYS A 276 -21.16 13.18 -0.10
N PRO A 277 -21.34 12.56 1.09
CA PRO A 277 -20.53 11.43 1.48
C PRO A 277 -20.81 10.23 0.58
N PHE A 278 -19.83 9.35 0.50
CA PHE A 278 -19.92 8.08 -0.19
C PHE A 278 -19.16 7.03 0.61
N VAL A 279 -19.42 5.76 0.33
CA VAL A 279 -18.63 4.65 0.84
C VAL A 279 -18.09 3.84 -0.31
N VAL A 280 -17.00 3.14 -0.07
CA VAL A 280 -16.36 2.25 -1.03
C VAL A 280 -16.48 0.83 -0.48
N VAL A 281 -17.12 -0.04 -1.23
CA VAL A 281 -17.17 -1.48 -0.95
C VAL A 281 -15.99 -2.12 -1.67
N LYS A 282 -15.15 -2.85 -0.92
CA LYS A 282 -13.95 -3.52 -1.45
C LYS A 282 -13.93 -4.97 -0.98
N ALA A 283 -13.45 -5.89 -1.81
CA ALA A 283 -13.11 -7.24 -1.35
C ALA A 283 -12.08 -7.18 -0.21
N ASP A 284 -12.30 -7.97 0.85
CA ASP A 284 -11.46 -7.94 2.06
C ASP A 284 -10.07 -8.58 1.85
N ALA A 285 -9.96 -9.47 0.85
CA ALA A 285 -8.69 -10.00 0.37
C ALA A 285 -8.39 -9.49 -1.06
N GLY A 286 -7.09 -9.32 -1.37
CA GLY A 286 -6.61 -9.07 -2.73
C GLY A 286 -6.23 -7.61 -3.08
N THR A 287 -5.73 -7.43 -4.30
CA THR A 287 -4.96 -6.24 -4.77
C THR A 287 -5.48 -5.64 -6.08
N TYR A 288 -4.75 -4.62 -6.59
CA TYR A 288 -4.95 -3.97 -7.90
C TYR A 288 -6.30 -3.28 -8.10
N GLY A 289 -6.97 -2.91 -7.02
CA GLY A 289 -8.24 -2.20 -7.12
C GLY A 289 -9.38 -3.00 -7.77
N MET A 290 -9.25 -4.33 -7.82
CA MET A 290 -10.31 -5.24 -8.24
C MET A 290 -11.32 -5.48 -7.12
N GLY A 291 -12.57 -5.80 -7.46
CA GLY A 291 -13.62 -5.97 -6.46
C GLY A 291 -13.95 -4.69 -5.69
N ILE A 292 -13.95 -3.52 -6.37
CA ILE A 292 -14.24 -2.21 -5.76
C ILE A 292 -15.46 -1.55 -6.41
N MET A 293 -16.36 -1.01 -5.60
CA MET A 293 -17.45 -0.14 -6.05
C MET A 293 -17.72 1.02 -5.09
N THR A 294 -18.18 2.13 -5.65
CA THR A 294 -18.56 3.33 -4.90
C THR A 294 -20.07 3.35 -4.71
N VAL A 295 -20.53 3.61 -3.47
CA VAL A 295 -21.95 3.66 -3.10
C VAL A 295 -22.25 5.03 -2.48
N ARG A 296 -23.29 5.68 -3.00
CA ARG A 296 -23.77 6.99 -2.51
C ARG A 296 -25.16 6.87 -1.88
N ASP A 297 -25.99 5.98 -2.42
CA ASP A 297 -27.25 5.57 -1.83
C ASP A 297 -27.20 4.05 -1.58
N PRO A 298 -27.42 3.57 -0.34
CA PRO A 298 -27.50 2.13 -0.06
C PRO A 298 -28.50 1.39 -0.95
N LYS A 299 -29.53 2.06 -1.47
CA LYS A 299 -30.51 1.46 -2.40
C LYS A 299 -29.88 1.04 -3.72
N ASP A 300 -28.75 1.63 -4.11
CA ASP A 300 -28.01 1.24 -5.33
C ASP A 300 -27.50 -0.22 -5.24
N LEU A 301 -27.47 -0.82 -4.05
CA LEU A 301 -27.07 -2.21 -3.82
C LEU A 301 -28.19 -3.22 -4.09
N GLU A 302 -29.46 -2.81 -4.13
CA GLU A 302 -30.60 -3.71 -4.37
C GLU A 302 -30.61 -4.20 -5.83
N ASP A 303 -30.33 -3.29 -6.78
CA ASP A 303 -30.40 -3.55 -8.22
C ASP A 303 -29.01 -3.45 -8.89
N LEU A 304 -28.06 -4.27 -8.44
CA LEU A 304 -26.73 -4.30 -9.05
C LEU A 304 -26.79 -4.81 -10.50
N ASN A 305 -26.42 -3.92 -11.43
CA ASN A 305 -26.30 -4.27 -12.83
C ASN A 305 -25.27 -5.41 -13.04
N ARG A 306 -25.41 -6.14 -14.15
CA ARG A 306 -24.57 -7.30 -14.47
C ARG A 306 -23.06 -6.97 -14.46
N ARG A 307 -22.68 -5.77 -14.89
CA ARG A 307 -21.27 -5.36 -14.94
C ARG A 307 -20.69 -5.19 -13.53
N THR A 308 -21.45 -4.59 -12.61
CA THR A 308 -21.03 -4.41 -11.21
C THR A 308 -20.97 -5.74 -10.49
N ARG A 309 -21.94 -6.64 -10.69
CA ARG A 309 -21.88 -8.01 -10.13
C ARG A 309 -20.62 -8.73 -10.57
N ASN A 310 -20.35 -8.81 -11.87
CA ASN A 310 -19.14 -9.46 -12.38
C ASN A 310 -17.85 -8.82 -11.83
N LYS A 311 -17.82 -7.49 -11.65
CA LYS A 311 -16.67 -6.78 -11.07
C LYS A 311 -16.45 -7.12 -9.59
N MET A 312 -17.53 -7.35 -8.84
CA MET A 312 -17.51 -7.64 -7.41
C MET A 312 -17.46 -9.15 -7.09
N SER A 313 -17.66 -10.02 -8.08
CA SER A 313 -17.63 -11.48 -7.89
C SER A 313 -16.21 -12.05 -7.81
N VAL A 314 -15.24 -11.49 -8.55
CA VAL A 314 -13.89 -12.05 -8.66
C VAL A 314 -12.79 -11.02 -8.43
N ILE A 315 -11.71 -11.46 -7.81
CA ILE A 315 -10.45 -10.70 -7.62
C ILE A 315 -9.31 -11.32 -8.44
N LYS A 316 -8.06 -10.95 -8.13
CA LYS A 316 -6.86 -11.46 -8.80
C LYS A 316 -6.82 -12.99 -8.81
N GLU A 317 -6.30 -13.57 -9.89
CA GLU A 317 -6.28 -15.02 -10.15
C GLU A 317 -7.67 -15.69 -10.18
N GLY A 318 -8.77 -14.92 -10.32
CA GLY A 318 -10.12 -15.46 -10.48
C GLY A 318 -10.75 -15.97 -9.18
N GLN A 319 -10.20 -15.62 -8.02
CA GLN A 319 -10.77 -16.00 -6.73
C GLN A 319 -12.09 -15.30 -6.48
N GLU A 320 -13.03 -16.03 -5.86
CA GLU A 320 -14.35 -15.50 -5.49
C GLU A 320 -14.27 -14.60 -4.26
N VAL A 321 -15.04 -13.52 -4.27
CA VAL A 321 -15.19 -12.64 -3.11
C VAL A 321 -16.18 -13.25 -2.14
N SER A 322 -15.74 -13.55 -0.92
CA SER A 322 -16.59 -14.04 0.18
C SER A 322 -16.75 -13.03 1.34
N GLU A 323 -15.84 -12.07 1.43
CA GLU A 323 -15.77 -11.05 2.50
C GLU A 323 -15.52 -9.68 1.88
N VAL A 324 -16.20 -8.68 2.40
CA VAL A 324 -16.06 -7.29 1.96
C VAL A 324 -15.90 -6.34 3.12
N ILE A 325 -15.16 -5.27 2.86
CA ILE A 325 -15.12 -4.09 3.70
C ILE A 325 -15.96 -2.98 3.06
N ILE A 326 -16.64 -2.22 3.90
CA ILE A 326 -17.35 -1.00 3.54
C ILE A 326 -16.63 0.14 4.23
N GLN A 327 -15.93 0.97 3.46
CA GLN A 327 -15.06 2.02 3.95
C GLN A 327 -15.64 3.40 3.62
N GLU A 328 -15.47 4.37 4.50
CA GLU A 328 -15.70 5.79 4.23
C GLU A 328 -14.90 6.21 2.99
N GLY A 329 -15.59 6.81 2.03
CA GLY A 329 -14.98 7.37 0.85
C GLY A 329 -14.20 8.64 1.15
N VAL A 330 -12.91 8.64 0.82
CA VAL A 330 -12.07 9.84 0.85
C VAL A 330 -11.89 10.32 -0.60
N PRO A 331 -12.39 11.51 -0.97
CA PRO A 331 -12.13 12.06 -2.29
C PRO A 331 -10.66 12.51 -2.39
N THR A 332 -10.12 12.54 -3.60
CA THR A 332 -8.85 13.26 -3.84
C THR A 332 -9.11 14.53 -4.63
N TYR A 333 -8.59 15.66 -4.13
CA TYR A 333 -8.66 16.97 -4.80
C TYR A 333 -7.33 17.43 -5.34
N GLU A 334 -6.32 16.57 -5.29
CA GLU A 334 -5.06 16.85 -5.96
C GLU A 334 -5.23 16.68 -7.46
N ARG A 335 -4.66 17.62 -8.20
CA ARG A 335 -4.72 17.62 -9.65
C ARG A 335 -3.35 17.88 -10.26
N MET A 336 -3.08 17.15 -11.33
CA MET A 336 -1.99 17.43 -12.25
C MET A 336 -2.60 17.94 -13.55
N ASN A 337 -2.53 19.25 -13.77
CA ASN A 337 -3.37 19.94 -14.76
C ASN A 337 -4.85 19.64 -14.49
N ASP A 338 -5.60 19.17 -15.48
CA ASP A 338 -7.01 18.80 -15.34
C ASP A 338 -7.24 17.36 -14.87
N ALA A 339 -6.20 16.55 -14.73
CA ALA A 339 -6.30 15.15 -14.33
C ALA A 339 -6.25 14.98 -12.81
N VAL A 340 -7.06 14.07 -12.29
CA VAL A 340 -7.11 13.74 -10.86
C VAL A 340 -5.85 12.98 -10.47
N ALA A 341 -5.27 13.29 -9.31
CA ALA A 341 -4.04 12.69 -8.82
C ALA A 341 -4.21 12.16 -7.39
N GLU A 342 -3.51 11.08 -7.05
CA GLU A 342 -3.32 10.64 -5.67
C GLU A 342 -1.86 10.22 -5.43
N PRO A 343 -1.23 10.65 -4.33
CA PRO A 343 0.14 10.27 -4.00
C PRO A 343 0.24 8.81 -3.54
N VAL A 344 1.33 8.16 -3.95
CA VAL A 344 1.73 6.83 -3.49
C VAL A 344 3.11 6.97 -2.84
N VAL A 345 3.19 6.66 -1.55
CA VAL A 345 4.40 6.78 -0.73
C VAL A 345 5.09 5.44 -0.65
N TYR A 346 6.38 5.37 -0.97
CA TYR A 346 7.19 4.15 -0.93
C TYR A 346 8.10 4.16 0.29
N MET A 347 8.14 3.02 0.98
CA MET A 347 8.96 2.80 2.17
C MET A 347 9.75 1.49 2.06
N LEU A 348 10.94 1.51 2.66
CA LEU A 348 11.79 0.34 2.85
C LEU A 348 12.31 0.40 4.30
N ASP A 349 12.12 -0.68 5.05
CA ASP A 349 12.24 -0.67 6.51
C ASP A 349 11.39 0.48 7.08
N ARG A 350 11.89 1.26 8.04
CA ARG A 350 11.15 2.39 8.63
C ARG A 350 11.26 3.70 7.84
N TYR A 351 11.93 3.69 6.68
CA TYR A 351 12.30 4.91 5.95
C TYR A 351 11.35 5.16 4.77
N VAL A 352 10.87 6.40 4.65
CA VAL A 352 10.24 6.88 3.42
C VAL A 352 11.34 7.13 2.40
N VAL A 353 11.34 6.36 1.31
CA VAL A 353 12.41 6.40 0.29
C VAL A 353 12.02 7.20 -0.95
N GLY A 354 10.73 7.50 -1.12
CA GLY A 354 10.23 8.28 -2.23
C GLY A 354 8.74 8.08 -2.48
N GLY A 355 8.30 8.38 -3.68
CA GLY A 355 6.93 8.15 -4.11
C GLY A 355 6.63 8.72 -5.48
N PHE A 356 5.38 8.57 -5.91
CA PHE A 356 4.88 9.15 -7.16
C PHE A 356 3.41 9.50 -7.01
N TYR A 357 2.92 10.41 -7.84
CA TYR A 357 1.50 10.57 -8.07
C TYR A 357 1.02 9.59 -9.12
N ARG A 358 -0.08 8.92 -8.80
CA ARG A 358 -0.93 8.25 -9.78
C ARG A 358 -1.92 9.27 -10.32
N VAL A 359 -1.88 9.53 -11.62
CA VAL A 359 -2.68 10.54 -12.31
C VAL A 359 -3.62 9.85 -13.29
N HIS A 360 -4.90 10.25 -13.30
CA HIS A 360 -5.88 9.68 -14.21
C HIS A 360 -6.79 10.78 -14.78
N ALA A 361 -6.77 10.94 -16.10
CA ALA A 361 -7.53 11.99 -16.78
C ALA A 361 -9.04 11.67 -16.88
N GLU A 362 -9.38 10.39 -17.03
CA GLU A 362 -10.77 9.95 -17.25
C GLU A 362 -11.52 9.52 -15.97
N ARG A 363 -10.91 9.66 -14.78
CA ARG A 363 -11.51 9.22 -13.51
C ARG A 363 -11.87 10.41 -12.64
N GLY A 364 -12.98 10.27 -11.91
CA GLY A 364 -13.45 11.22 -10.92
C GLY A 364 -12.70 11.16 -9.59
N ILE A 365 -12.96 12.15 -8.75
CA ILE A 365 -12.37 12.33 -7.40
C ILE A 365 -12.68 11.20 -6.42
N ASP A 366 -13.77 10.47 -6.67
CA ASP A 366 -14.37 9.41 -5.86
C ASP A 366 -14.20 8.02 -6.50
N GLU A 367 -13.47 7.94 -7.60
CA GLU A 367 -13.17 6.68 -8.30
C GLU A 367 -11.78 6.17 -7.95
N ASN A 368 -11.56 4.85 -8.12
CA ASN A 368 -10.24 4.26 -8.03
C ASN A 368 -9.37 4.72 -9.22
N LEU A 369 -8.23 5.37 -8.94
CA LEU A 369 -7.31 5.80 -10.00
C LEU A 369 -6.33 4.68 -10.40
N ASN A 370 -6.21 3.60 -9.61
CA ASN A 370 -5.46 2.39 -9.97
C ASN A 370 -6.26 1.55 -10.97
N ALA A 371 -6.37 2.08 -12.19
CA ALA A 371 -7.13 1.52 -13.29
C ALA A 371 -6.35 1.69 -14.62
N PRO A 372 -6.68 0.91 -15.67
CA PRO A 372 -6.11 1.10 -16.99
C PRO A 372 -6.29 2.55 -17.49
N GLY A 373 -5.21 3.16 -17.99
CA GLY A 373 -5.18 4.57 -18.38
C GLY A 373 -4.50 5.49 -17.37
N ALA A 374 -4.14 5.00 -16.19
CA ALA A 374 -3.35 5.75 -15.22
C ALA A 374 -1.95 6.08 -15.77
N ALA A 375 -1.52 7.32 -15.54
CA ALA A 375 -0.15 7.79 -15.70
C ALA A 375 0.52 7.92 -14.34
N PHE A 376 1.84 7.79 -14.29
CA PHE A 376 2.62 7.94 -13.07
C PHE A 376 3.54 9.12 -13.23
N VAL A 377 3.43 10.09 -12.33
CA VAL A 377 4.27 11.27 -12.33
C VAL A 377 5.06 11.27 -11.04
N PRO A 378 6.41 11.35 -11.09
CA PRO A 378 7.22 11.46 -9.91
C PRO A 378 6.69 12.48 -8.91
N LEU A 379 6.65 12.09 -7.64
CA LEU A 379 6.35 12.99 -6.53
C LEU A 379 7.60 13.85 -6.39
N ALA A 380 7.59 14.96 -7.11
CA ALA A 380 8.81 15.66 -7.47
C ALA A 380 9.58 16.07 -6.21
N PHE A 381 10.79 15.52 -6.04
CA PHE A 381 11.89 16.21 -5.39
C PHE A 381 12.44 17.27 -6.37
N ALA A 382 11.58 18.19 -6.80
CA ALA A 382 12.00 19.29 -7.67
C ALA A 382 12.89 20.23 -6.85
N GLU A 383 14.21 20.00 -6.94
CA GLU A 383 15.33 20.85 -6.50
C GLU A 383 15.41 21.17 -4.98
N ALA A 384 16.56 20.80 -4.38
CA ALA A 384 17.19 21.33 -3.16
C ALA A 384 16.34 21.53 -1.89
N SER A 385 15.14 20.96 -1.81
CA SER A 385 14.23 21.17 -0.68
C SER A 385 13.60 19.86 -0.21
N HIS A 386 14.46 18.94 0.23
CA HIS A 386 14.06 17.64 0.78
C HIS A 386 13.56 17.71 2.22
N MET A 387 13.73 18.86 2.88
CA MET A 387 13.43 19.02 4.29
C MET A 387 12.16 19.84 4.47
N PRO A 388 11.25 19.42 5.36
CA PRO A 388 10.12 20.25 5.73
C PRO A 388 10.62 21.60 6.25
N ARG A 389 9.89 22.65 5.91
CA ARG A 389 10.18 24.05 6.24
C ARG A 389 9.09 24.58 7.17
N PRO A 390 9.29 24.47 8.50
CA PRO A 390 8.40 25.07 9.47
C PRO A 390 8.24 26.58 9.21
N GLY A 391 7.02 27.10 9.34
CA GLY A 391 6.72 28.53 9.16
C GLY A 391 6.35 28.96 7.73
N GLU A 392 6.48 28.09 6.72
CA GLU A 392 5.84 28.33 5.41
C GLU A 392 4.31 28.17 5.51
N LYS A 393 3.57 28.88 4.64
CA LYS A 393 2.10 28.81 4.63
C LYS A 393 1.63 27.37 4.33
N PRO A 394 0.66 26.82 5.07
CA PRO A 394 0.08 25.51 4.77
C PRO A 394 -0.37 25.42 3.31
N GLY A 395 -0.16 24.26 2.70
CA GLY A 395 -0.51 23.96 1.32
C GLY A 395 0.40 24.59 0.25
N ALA A 396 1.21 25.60 0.59
CA ALA A 396 2.09 26.29 -0.35
C ALA A 396 3.43 25.56 -0.58
N SER A 397 3.86 24.74 0.39
CA SER A 397 5.18 24.11 0.41
C SER A 397 5.10 22.65 -0.02
N ALA A 398 5.68 22.32 -1.18
CA ALA A 398 5.79 20.92 -1.62
C ALA A 398 6.54 20.01 -0.61
N PRO A 399 7.64 20.45 0.03
CA PRO A 399 8.33 19.66 1.05
C PRO A 399 7.47 19.36 2.29
N ASN A 400 6.68 20.34 2.78
CA ASN A 400 5.80 20.12 3.93
C ASN A 400 4.68 19.14 3.61
N ARG A 401 4.07 19.26 2.42
CA ARG A 401 3.05 18.33 1.96
C ARG A 401 3.59 16.91 1.83
N PHE A 402 4.82 16.77 1.29
CA PHE A 402 5.48 15.48 1.22
C PHE A 402 5.77 14.90 2.60
N TYR A 403 6.22 15.72 3.56
CA TYR A 403 6.40 15.27 4.94
C TYR A 403 5.11 14.73 5.55
N MET A 404 3.98 15.42 5.35
CA MET A 404 2.67 14.92 5.80
C MET A 404 2.32 13.57 5.16
N TYR A 405 2.54 13.40 3.86
CA TYR A 405 2.30 12.12 3.18
C TYR A 405 3.21 11.03 3.73
N GLY A 406 4.47 11.36 4.02
CA GLY A 406 5.41 10.47 4.70
C GLY A 406 4.99 10.11 6.12
N VAL A 407 4.37 11.02 6.88
CA VAL A 407 3.80 10.72 8.21
C VAL A 407 2.65 9.72 8.06
N ILE A 408 1.69 9.97 7.16
CA ILE A 408 0.55 9.07 6.95
C ILE A 408 0.99 7.70 6.41
N GLY A 409 1.94 7.68 5.47
CA GLY A 409 2.54 6.45 4.96
C GLY A 409 3.18 5.63 6.08
N ARG A 410 3.95 6.28 6.97
CA ARG A 410 4.57 5.60 8.13
C ARG A 410 3.55 5.11 9.15
N LEU A 411 2.45 5.83 9.39
CA LEU A 411 1.37 5.35 10.25
C LEU A 411 0.72 4.08 9.68
N ALA A 412 0.46 4.06 8.36
CA ALA A 412 -0.08 2.89 7.68
C ALA A 412 0.89 1.71 7.69
N MET A 413 2.19 1.95 7.51
CA MET A 413 3.22 0.92 7.64
C MET A 413 3.36 0.39 9.08
N LEU A 414 3.24 1.27 10.08
CA LEU A 414 3.24 0.86 11.48
C LEU A 414 2.02 -0.02 11.79
N ALA A 415 0.86 0.36 11.28
CA ALA A 415 -0.35 -0.46 11.38
C ALA A 415 -0.18 -1.84 10.71
N ALA A 416 0.55 -1.92 9.59
CA ALA A 416 0.90 -3.21 9.00
C ALA A 416 1.85 -4.03 9.90
N SER A 417 2.73 -3.38 10.68
CA SER A 417 3.56 -4.10 11.67
C SER A 417 2.69 -4.71 12.77
N TYR A 418 1.80 -3.91 13.34
CA TYR A 418 0.83 -4.35 14.35
C TYR A 418 -0.04 -5.50 13.84
N GLU A 419 -0.53 -5.38 12.59
CA GLU A 419 -1.31 -6.42 11.93
C GLU A 419 -0.52 -7.71 11.76
N LEU A 420 0.72 -7.66 11.26
CA LEU A 420 1.54 -8.84 11.03
C LEU A 420 1.94 -9.54 12.33
N GLU A 421 2.18 -8.78 13.41
CA GLU A 421 2.46 -9.33 14.74
C GLU A 421 1.21 -9.96 15.36
N ALA A 422 0.04 -9.30 15.25
CA ALA A 422 -1.22 -9.83 15.78
C ALA A 422 -1.76 -11.05 15.01
N THR A 423 -1.31 -11.26 13.77
CA THR A 423 -1.71 -12.38 12.90
C THR A 423 -0.59 -13.39 12.70
N ASP A 424 0.52 -13.25 13.44
CA ASP A 424 1.65 -14.18 13.35
C ASP A 424 1.22 -15.58 13.81
N PRO A 425 1.25 -16.59 12.93
CA PRO A 425 0.88 -17.96 13.28
C PRO A 425 1.83 -18.58 14.31
N ASP A 426 3.04 -18.05 14.47
CA ASP A 426 4.08 -18.55 15.37
C ASP A 426 4.22 -17.71 16.65
N ALA A 427 3.31 -16.75 16.90
CA ALA A 427 3.35 -15.91 18.10
C ALA A 427 3.28 -16.73 19.39
N GLU A 428 4.19 -16.48 20.33
CA GLU A 428 4.16 -17.09 21.66
C GLU A 428 2.92 -16.60 22.43
N ILE A 429 1.98 -17.53 22.72
CA ILE A 429 0.83 -17.25 23.59
C ILE A 429 1.31 -17.32 25.04
N TYR A 430 1.56 -16.16 25.64
CA TYR A 430 1.79 -16.06 27.10
C TYR A 430 0.42 -16.09 27.80
N GLU A 431 0.09 -17.20 28.47
CA GLU A 431 -1.08 -17.35 29.35
C GLU A 431 -1.00 -16.49 30.62
#